data_AF-A0A9E5GGC2-F1
#
_entry.id   AF-A0A9E5GGC2-F1
#
_cell.length_a   1.000
_cell.length_b   1.000
_cell.length_c   1.000
_cell.angle_alpha   90.00
_cell.angle_beta   90.00
_cell.angle_gamma   90.00
#
_symmetry.space_group_name_H-M   'P 1'
#
loop_
_entity.id
_entity.type
_entity.pdbx_description
1 polymer ?
#
loop_
_entity_poly.entity_id
_entity_poly.type
_entity_poly.pdbx_seq_one_letter_code
_entity_poly.pdbx_strand_id
1 'polypeptide(L)'
;MKHFILLVYILIFSTGFASLAGLGVLSLRLASKFPRRLIIVQALFIANLALIAVYYYMVQVLSLVASVQVDTLFSFAAALLNLSLYLGIIGSLDALQINSKGKKLYFYSKVGCYLCITLLSFQIFALLFGWLSIVQNIFYQAAIYLSVAATMALFGS
;
A
#
# COMPACT_ATOMS: atom_id res chain seq x y z
N MET A 1 -9.93 19.82 14.65
CA MET A 1 -9.34 18.48 14.48
C MET A 1 -10.10 17.64 13.45
N LYS A 2 -11.36 17.23 13.69
CA LYS A 2 -12.11 16.31 12.79
C LYS A 2 -12.30 16.83 11.35
N HIS A 3 -12.65 18.10 11.18
CA HIS A 3 -12.85 18.70 9.84
C HIS A 3 -11.55 18.81 9.02
N PHE A 4 -10.41 19.02 9.68
CA PHE A 4 -9.11 19.09 9.01
C PHE A 4 -8.68 17.71 8.50
N ILE A 5 -8.86 16.67 9.31
CA ILE A 5 -8.59 15.28 8.92
C ILE A 5 -9.47 14.88 7.73
N LEU A 6 -10.76 15.25 7.76
CA LEU A 6 -11.70 14.98 6.67
C LEU A 6 -11.29 15.71 5.37
N LEU A 7 -10.87 16.97 5.47
CA LEU A 7 -10.38 17.75 4.34
C LEU A 7 -9.12 17.12 3.72
N VAL A 8 -8.16 16.68 4.55
CA VAL A 8 -6.96 15.98 4.09
C VAL A 8 -7.33 14.69 3.36
N TYR A 9 -8.26 13.91 3.90
CA TYR A 9 -8.76 12.69 3.24
C TYR A 9 -9.39 12.99 1.88
N ILE A 10 -10.23 14.02 1.79
CA ILE A 10 -10.85 14.45 0.52
C ILE A 10 -9.78 14.86 -0.49
N LEU A 11 -8.76 15.62 -0.08
CA LEU A 11 -7.65 16.02 -0.95
C LEU A 11 -6.86 14.81 -1.47
N ILE A 12 -6.54 13.84 -0.60
CA ILE A 12 -5.80 12.63 -0.99
C ILE A 12 -6.64 11.77 -1.95
N PHE A 13 -7.94 11.60 -1.69
CA PHE A 13 -8.81 10.86 -2.61
C PHE A 13 -8.97 11.58 -3.94
N SER A 14 -9.22 12.90 -3.93
CA SER A 14 -9.40 13.70 -5.14
C SER A 14 -8.14 13.69 -6.02
N THR A 15 -6.96 13.86 -5.42
CA THR A 15 -5.68 13.76 -6.16
C THR A 15 -5.44 12.33 -6.67
N GLY A 16 -5.85 11.32 -5.89
CA GLY A 16 -5.79 9.91 -6.30
C GLY A 16 -6.63 9.61 -7.55
N PHE A 17 -7.88 10.07 -7.59
CA PHE A 17 -8.77 9.90 -8.75
C PHE A 17 -8.33 10.74 -9.95
N ALA A 18 -7.85 11.97 -9.73
CA ALA A 18 -7.31 12.81 -10.78
C ALA A 18 -6.07 12.17 -11.45
N SER A 19 -5.16 11.60 -10.65
CA SER A 19 -4.01 10.82 -11.14
C SER A 19 -4.46 9.62 -11.96
N LEU A 20 -5.46 8.87 -11.50
CA LEU A 20 -5.99 7.71 -12.22
C LEU A 20 -6.61 8.12 -13.57
N ALA A 21 -7.40 9.20 -13.60
CA ALA A 21 -7.97 9.74 -14.84
C ALA A 21 -6.88 10.21 -15.81
N GLY A 22 -5.86 10.92 -15.30
CA GLY A 22 -4.71 11.36 -16.10
C GLY A 22 -3.92 10.20 -16.69
N LEU A 23 -3.64 9.16 -15.90
CA LEU A 23 -3.01 7.93 -16.36
C LEU A 23 -3.89 7.16 -17.36
N GLY A 24 -5.21 7.18 -17.18
CA GLY A 24 -6.18 6.61 -18.11
C GLY A 24 -6.07 7.25 -19.50
N VAL A 25 -6.11 8.59 -19.57
CA VAL A 25 -5.93 9.33 -20.82
C VAL A 25 -4.55 9.07 -21.42
N LEU A 26 -3.50 9.05 -20.59
CA LEU A 26 -2.15 8.76 -21.05
C LEU A 26 -2.01 7.34 -21.62
N SER A 27 -2.70 6.36 -21.05
CA SER A 27 -2.68 4.97 -21.51
C SER A 27 -3.37 4.75 -22.86
N LEU A 28 -4.27 5.66 -23.25
CA LEU A 28 -4.88 5.69 -24.58
C LEU A 28 -3.94 6.31 -25.61
N ARG A 29 -3.09 7.27 -25.20
CA ARG A 29 -2.15 7.98 -26.07
C ARG A 29 -0.82 7.26 -26.25
N LEU A 30 -0.30 6.61 -25.20
CA LEU A 30 0.92 5.81 -25.26
C LEU A 30 0.58 4.32 -25.33
N ALA A 31 1.02 3.65 -26.40
CA ALA A 31 0.93 2.19 -26.56
C ALA A 31 1.89 1.40 -25.64
N SER A 32 2.51 2.03 -24.64
CA SER A 32 3.44 1.39 -23.74
C SER A 32 2.72 0.67 -22.60
N LYS A 33 3.30 -0.43 -22.09
CA LYS A 33 2.74 -1.21 -20.97
C LYS A 33 2.88 -0.49 -19.62
N PHE A 34 3.70 0.56 -19.54
CA PHE A 34 4.01 1.32 -18.33
C PHE A 34 2.81 2.07 -17.72
N PRO A 35 2.07 2.94 -18.45
CA PRO A 35 0.92 3.65 -17.89
C PRO A 35 -0.18 2.68 -17.44
N ARG A 36 -0.39 1.57 -18.14
CA ARG A 36 -1.35 0.53 -17.72
C ARG A 36 -0.97 -0.10 -16.38
N ARG A 37 0.31 -0.36 -16.13
CA ARG A 37 0.80 -0.87 -14.83
C ARG A 37 0.65 0.17 -13.73
N LEU A 38 0.90 1.45 -14.03
CA LEU A 38 0.70 2.54 -13.07
C LEU A 38 -0.77 2.72 -12.68
N ILE A 39 -1.72 2.53 -13.60
CA ILE A 39 -3.16 2.55 -13.27
C ILE A 39 -3.48 1.50 -12.20
N ILE A 40 -2.91 0.29 -12.32
CA ILE A 40 -3.12 -0.79 -11.34
C ILE A 40 -2.54 -0.38 -9.98
N VAL A 41 -1.32 0.14 -9.94
CA VAL A 41 -0.70 0.63 -8.69
C VAL A 41 -1.52 1.75 -8.06
N GLN A 42 -2.00 2.69 -8.86
CA GLN A 42 -2.83 3.81 -8.40
C GLN A 42 -4.18 3.32 -7.85
N ALA A 43 -4.82 2.36 -8.51
CA ALA A 43 -6.07 1.75 -8.04
C ALA A 43 -5.87 0.99 -6.71
N LEU A 44 -4.78 0.24 -6.58
CA LEU A 44 -4.42 -0.46 -5.33
C LEU A 44 -4.12 0.52 -4.19
N PHE A 45 -3.50 1.67 -4.49
CA PHE A 45 -3.27 2.73 -3.51
C PHE A 45 -4.60 3.34 -3.01
N ILE A 46 -5.52 3.67 -3.92
CA ILE A 46 -6.85 4.17 -3.56
C ILE A 46 -7.63 3.13 -2.75
N ALA A 47 -7.54 1.85 -3.12
CA ALA A 47 -8.18 0.76 -2.38
C ALA A 47 -7.63 0.61 -0.95
N ASN A 48 -6.31 0.74 -0.76
CA ASN A 48 -5.70 0.74 0.57
C ASN A 48 -6.22 1.91 1.44
N LEU A 49 -6.28 3.12 0.88
CA LEU A 49 -6.82 4.27 1.61
C LEU A 49 -8.32 4.13 1.93
N ALA A 50 -9.09 3.56 1.00
CA ALA A 50 -10.51 3.27 1.20
C ALA A 50 -10.70 2.27 2.33
N LEU A 51 -9.88 1.22 2.39
CA LEU A 51 -9.93 0.23 3.48
C LEU A 51 -9.67 0.88 4.83
N ILE A 52 -8.69 1.78 4.93
CA ILE A 52 -8.40 2.53 6.17
C ILE A 52 -9.59 3.42 6.55
N ALA A 53 -10.19 4.13 5.59
CA ALA A 53 -11.36 4.97 5.85
C ALA A 53 -12.57 4.16 6.35
N VAL A 54 -12.83 3.00 5.72
CA VAL A 54 -13.88 2.07 6.14
C VAL A 54 -13.58 1.51 7.54
N TYR A 55 -12.32 1.16 7.84
CA TYR A 55 -11.92 0.69 9.17
C TYR A 55 -12.26 1.72 10.25
N TYR A 56 -11.83 2.98 10.09
CA TYR A 56 -12.12 4.03 11.08
C TYR A 56 -13.62 4.30 11.23
N TYR A 57 -14.37 4.30 10.12
CA TYR A 57 -15.82 4.46 10.17
C TYR A 57 -16.48 3.28 10.91
N MET A 58 -16.09 2.05 10.61
CA MET A 58 -16.61 0.85 11.26
C MET A 58 -16.26 0.82 12.74
N VAL A 59 -15.03 1.12 13.14
CA VAL A 59 -14.65 1.25 14.56
C VAL A 59 -15.51 2.30 15.27
N GLN A 60 -15.74 3.46 14.63
CA GLN A 60 -16.58 4.51 15.20
C GLN A 60 -18.04 4.07 15.36
N VAL A 61 -18.62 3.35 14.39
CA VAL A 61 -20.02 2.89 14.45
C VAL A 61 -20.19 1.68 15.38
N LEU A 62 -19.28 0.70 15.31
CA LEU A 62 -19.35 -0.51 16.13
C LEU A 62 -19.02 -0.25 17.60
N SER A 63 -18.15 0.72 17.92
CA SER A 63 -17.95 1.16 19.31
C SER A 63 -19.24 1.68 19.97
N LEU A 64 -20.26 2.07 19.20
CA LEU A 64 -21.58 2.44 19.71
C LEU A 64 -22.52 1.23 19.91
N VAL A 65 -22.27 0.08 19.27
CA VAL A 65 -23.23 -1.03 19.16
C VAL A 65 -22.74 -2.34 19.81
N ALA A 66 -21.45 -2.71 19.70
CA ALA A 66 -20.87 -3.90 20.34
C ALA A 66 -19.32 -4.00 20.21
N SER A 67 -18.67 -4.73 21.12
CA SER A 67 -17.21 -5.03 21.10
C SER A 67 -16.85 -6.15 20.13
N VAL A 68 -17.10 -5.99 18.84
CA VAL A 68 -16.74 -7.01 17.83
C VAL A 68 -15.24 -6.89 17.48
N GLN A 69 -14.55 -8.04 17.40
CA GLN A 69 -13.16 -8.16 16.92
C GLN A 69 -13.08 -7.90 15.41
N VAL A 70 -13.18 -6.63 15.01
CA VAL A 70 -13.06 -6.17 13.61
C VAL A 70 -11.60 -6.19 13.12
N ASP A 71 -10.65 -6.19 14.06
CA ASP A 71 -9.24 -5.93 13.75
C ASP A 71 -8.57 -7.03 12.93
N THR A 72 -8.94 -8.30 13.09
CA THR A 72 -8.26 -9.43 12.40
C THR A 72 -8.59 -9.47 10.91
N LEU A 73 -9.86 -9.30 10.53
CA LEU A 73 -10.31 -9.27 9.14
C LEU A 73 -9.75 -8.06 8.38
N PHE A 74 -9.78 -6.88 9.01
CA PHE A 74 -9.21 -5.67 8.41
C PHE A 74 -7.68 -5.75 8.32
N SER A 75 -7.00 -6.32 9.31
CA SER A 75 -5.55 -6.56 9.24
C SER A 75 -5.17 -7.50 8.11
N PHE A 76 -5.95 -8.57 7.90
CA PHE A 76 -5.74 -9.50 6.79
C PHE A 76 -5.95 -8.82 5.43
N ALA A 77 -7.05 -8.08 5.27
CA ALA A 77 -7.34 -7.35 4.04
C ALA A 77 -6.29 -6.26 3.74
N ALA A 78 -5.83 -5.53 4.76
CA ALA A 78 -4.78 -4.54 4.65
C ALA A 78 -3.44 -5.17 4.24
N ALA A 79 -3.05 -6.29 4.85
CA ALA A 79 -1.82 -7.00 4.48
C ALA A 79 -1.86 -7.47 3.02
N LEU A 80 -3.00 -7.97 2.55
CA LEU A 80 -3.19 -8.49 1.19
C LEU A 80 -3.16 -7.36 0.14
N LEU A 81 -3.81 -6.23 0.42
CA LEU A 81 -3.76 -5.05 -0.44
C LEU A 81 -2.37 -4.42 -0.48
N ASN A 82 -1.66 -4.35 0.64
CA ASN A 82 -0.28 -3.85 0.69
C ASN A 82 0.68 -4.78 -0.08
N LEU A 83 0.56 -6.10 0.08
CA LEU A 83 1.32 -7.08 -0.69
C LEU A 83 1.10 -6.87 -2.20
N SER A 84 -0.16 -6.73 -2.61
CA SER A 84 -0.54 -6.50 -4.01
C SER A 84 0.05 -5.19 -4.55
N LEU A 85 0.06 -4.14 -3.72
CA LEU A 85 0.63 -2.84 -4.07
C LEU A 85 2.15 -2.95 -4.32
N TYR A 86 2.90 -3.59 -3.42
CA TYR A 86 4.34 -3.78 -3.61
C TYR A 86 4.68 -4.64 -4.83
N LEU A 87 3.88 -5.67 -5.12
CA LEU A 87 4.00 -6.45 -6.36
C LEU A 87 3.75 -5.58 -7.61
N GLY A 88 2.73 -4.72 -7.56
CA GLY A 88 2.43 -3.76 -8.61
C GLY A 88 3.59 -2.77 -8.85
N ILE A 89 4.20 -2.27 -7.77
CA ILE A 89 5.36 -1.37 -7.83
C ILE A 89 6.54 -2.07 -8.50
N ILE A 90 6.89 -3.30 -8.10
CA ILE A 90 7.97 -4.07 -8.74
C ILE A 90 7.70 -4.23 -10.25
N GLY A 91 6.47 -4.59 -10.62
CA GLY A 91 6.09 -4.70 -12.02
C GLY A 91 6.20 -3.37 -12.79
N SER A 92 5.94 -2.23 -12.13
CA SER A 92 6.13 -0.90 -12.74
C SER A 92 7.62 -0.55 -12.90
N LEU A 93 8.45 -0.92 -11.92
CA LEU A 93 9.91 -0.74 -11.93
C LEU A 93 10.55 -1.55 -13.06
N ASP A 94 10.12 -2.81 -13.26
CA ASP A 94 10.59 -3.65 -14.38
C ASP A 94 10.34 -3.01 -15.76
N ALA A 95 9.27 -2.24 -15.91
CA ALA A 95 8.95 -1.54 -17.15
C ALA A 95 9.80 -0.27 -17.36
N LEU A 96 10.30 0.34 -16.29
CA LEU A 96 11.18 1.53 -16.32
C LEU A 96 12.65 1.19 -16.61
N GLN A 97 13.04 -0.08 -16.54
CA GLN A 97 14.42 -0.56 -16.68
C GLN A 97 15.06 -0.27 -18.06
N ILE A 98 14.31 0.33 -19.00
CA ILE A 98 14.74 0.62 -20.37
C ILE A 98 15.67 1.86 -20.45
N ASN A 99 15.66 2.81 -19.50
CA ASN A 99 16.45 4.05 -19.61
C ASN A 99 17.47 4.22 -18.45
N SER A 100 18.75 4.00 -18.77
CA SER A 100 19.87 3.74 -17.87
C SER A 100 20.59 4.97 -17.32
N LYS A 101 20.08 5.61 -16.25
CA LYS A 101 20.89 6.54 -15.43
C LYS A 101 20.86 6.31 -13.90
N GLY A 102 19.93 5.49 -13.39
CA GLY A 102 19.72 5.29 -11.93
C GLY A 102 19.89 3.85 -11.41
N LYS A 103 20.81 3.04 -11.96
CA LYS A 103 20.91 1.59 -11.67
C LYS A 103 21.03 1.23 -10.18
N LYS A 104 21.74 2.04 -9.38
CA LYS A 104 21.91 1.79 -7.93
C LYS A 104 20.63 2.05 -7.15
N LEU A 105 19.98 3.19 -7.37
CA LEU A 105 18.73 3.55 -6.69
C LEU A 105 17.59 2.57 -7.04
N TYR A 106 17.54 2.14 -8.30
CA TYR A 106 16.64 1.09 -8.78
C TYR A 106 16.83 -0.25 -8.05
N PHE A 107 18.08 -0.67 -7.87
CA PHE A 107 18.41 -1.90 -7.17
C PHE A 107 17.98 -1.83 -5.69
N TYR A 108 18.30 -0.73 -5.00
CA TYR A 108 17.90 -0.54 -3.60
C TYR A 108 16.38 -0.48 -3.42
N SER A 109 15.67 0.21 -4.31
CA SER A 109 14.20 0.28 -4.28
C SER A 109 13.56 -1.10 -4.45
N LYS A 110 14.10 -1.92 -5.38
CA LYS A 110 13.64 -3.30 -5.55
C LYS A 110 13.91 -4.18 -4.33
N VAL A 111 15.13 -4.14 -3.80
CA VAL A 111 15.49 -4.92 -2.59
C VAL A 111 14.57 -4.55 -1.43
N GLY A 112 14.30 -3.26 -1.24
CA GLY A 112 13.37 -2.79 -0.23
C GLY A 112 11.94 -3.29 -0.46
N CYS A 113 11.43 -3.29 -1.70
CA CYS A 113 10.13 -3.88 -2.01
C CYS A 113 10.08 -5.38 -1.74
N TYR A 114 11.14 -6.13 -2.06
CA TYR A 114 11.21 -7.56 -1.76
C TYR A 114 11.20 -7.83 -0.25
N LEU A 115 11.93 -7.03 0.54
CA LEU A 115 11.90 -7.12 2.00
C LEU A 115 10.49 -6.83 2.56
N CYS A 116 9.78 -5.85 2.02
CA CYS A 116 8.40 -5.59 2.43
C CYS A 116 7.47 -6.74 2.07
N ILE A 117 7.63 -7.35 0.89
CA ILE A 117 6.83 -8.50 0.44
C ILE A 117 7.07 -9.72 1.32
N THR A 118 8.32 -10.05 1.68
CA THR A 118 8.60 -11.21 2.53
C THR A 118 8.03 -11.03 3.93
N LEU A 119 8.15 -9.83 4.50
CA LEU A 119 7.56 -9.50 5.80
C LEU A 119 6.03 -9.57 5.76
N LEU A 120 5.38 -8.95 4.77
CA LEU A 120 3.91 -8.99 4.64
C LEU A 120 3.39 -10.40 4.35
N SER A 121 4.12 -11.20 3.55
CA SER A 121 3.77 -12.60 3.29
C SER A 121 3.85 -13.43 4.58
N PHE A 122 4.88 -13.20 5.39
CA PHE A 122 4.99 -13.83 6.70
C PHE A 122 3.87 -13.40 7.65
N GLN A 123 3.44 -12.14 7.60
CA GLN A 123 2.29 -11.66 8.38
C GLN A 123 0.99 -12.37 7.97
N ILE A 124 0.73 -12.51 6.67
CA ILE A 124 -0.45 -13.24 6.15
C ILE A 124 -0.40 -14.70 6.59
N PHE A 125 0.77 -15.34 6.47
CA PHE A 125 0.99 -16.71 6.91
C PHE A 125 0.72 -16.86 8.43
N ALA A 126 1.29 -15.98 9.24
CA ALA A 126 1.10 -16.01 10.69
C ALA A 126 -0.36 -15.77 11.10
N LEU A 127 -1.10 -14.91 10.39
CA LEU A 127 -2.53 -14.70 10.60
C LEU A 127 -3.37 -15.95 10.25
N LEU A 128 -3.03 -16.66 9.17
CA LEU A 128 -3.72 -17.88 8.74
C LEU A 128 -3.51 -19.06 9.70
N PHE A 129 -2.31 -19.18 10.28
CA PHE A 129 -1.95 -20.26 11.21
C PHE A 129 -2.21 -19.92 12.69
N GLY A 130 -2.83 -18.76 12.97
CA GLY A 130 -3.20 -18.36 14.33
C GLY A 130 -2.04 -17.89 15.21
N TRP A 131 -0.88 -17.55 14.62
CA TRP A 131 0.32 -17.08 15.33
C TRP A 131 0.25 -15.57 15.64
N LEU A 132 -0.86 -15.16 16.26
CA LEU A 132 -1.16 -13.75 16.58
C LEU A 132 -0.10 -13.10 17.48
N SER A 133 0.50 -13.85 18.40
CA SER A 133 1.52 -13.36 19.33
C SER A 133 2.79 -12.83 18.64
N ILE A 134 3.11 -13.37 17.45
CA ILE A 134 4.28 -12.92 16.66
C ILE A 134 3.93 -11.66 15.88
N VAL A 135 2.71 -11.58 15.31
CA VAL A 135 2.23 -10.43 14.54
C VAL A 135 1.98 -9.20 15.41
N GLN A 136 1.52 -9.41 16.65
CA GLN A 136 1.30 -8.35 17.65
C GLN A 136 2.58 -7.95 18.39
N ASN A 137 3.71 -8.61 18.12
CA ASN A 137 4.98 -8.27 18.75
C ASN A 137 5.46 -6.89 18.27
N ILE A 138 5.74 -6.01 19.23
CA ILE A 138 6.23 -4.64 18.99
C ILE A 138 7.47 -4.63 18.10
N PHE A 139 8.39 -5.59 18.27
CA PHE A 139 9.61 -5.67 17.46
C PHE A 139 9.31 -6.01 15.99
N TYR A 140 8.33 -6.88 15.75
CA TYR A 140 7.93 -7.28 14.41
C TYR A 140 7.19 -6.12 13.70
N GLN A 141 6.30 -5.43 14.40
CA GLN A 141 5.64 -4.23 13.85
C GLN A 141 6.64 -3.10 13.57
N ALA A 142 7.58 -2.85 14.48
CA ALA A 142 8.64 -1.87 14.28
C ALA A 142 9.50 -2.21 13.04
N ALA A 143 9.84 -3.50 12.85
CA ALA A 143 10.57 -3.95 11.67
C ALA A 143 9.80 -3.70 10.36
N ILE A 144 8.49 -3.97 10.35
CA ILE A 144 7.63 -3.67 9.19
C ILE A 144 7.64 -2.16 8.92
N TYR A 145 7.33 -1.32 9.92
CA TYR A 145 7.25 0.12 9.72
C TYR A 145 8.59 0.74 9.29
N LEU A 146 9.70 0.26 9.84
CA LEU A 146 11.03 0.71 9.46
C LEU A 146 11.41 0.29 8.04
N SER A 147 11.04 -0.94 7.63
CA SER A 147 11.23 -1.40 6.25
C SER A 147 10.40 -0.58 5.25
N VAL A 148 9.14 -0.27 5.59
CA VAL A 148 8.27 0.58 4.79
C VAL A 148 8.83 2.00 4.70
N ALA A 149 9.24 2.60 5.83
CA ALA A 149 9.83 3.93 5.86
C ALA A 149 11.12 4.00 5.02
N ALA A 150 11.99 2.98 5.11
CA ALA A 150 13.18 2.89 4.29
C ALA A 150 12.85 2.79 2.78
N THR A 151 11.83 2.01 2.40
CA THR A 151 11.38 1.96 1.00
C THR A 151 10.83 3.28 0.51
N MET A 152 10.02 3.97 1.32
CA MET A 152 9.48 5.28 0.96
C MET A 152 10.57 6.34 0.82
N ALA A 153 11.57 6.34 1.71
CA ALA A 153 12.71 7.24 1.62
C ALA A 153 13.50 7.05 0.32
N LEU A 154 13.65 5.80 -0.14
CA LEU A 154 14.31 5.47 -1.41
C LEU A 154 13.50 5.89 -2.65
N PHE A 155 12.17 5.91 -2.57
CA PHE A 155 11.32 6.42 -3.66
C PHE A 155 11.24 7.95 -3.70
N GLY A 156 11.49 8.63 -2.58
CA GLY A 156 11.48 10.09 -2.48
C GLY A 156 12.82 10.78 -2.75
N SER A 157 13.89 10.02 -2.94
CA SER A 157 15.28 10.49 -3.17
C SER A 157 15.67 10.44 -4.63
#